data_AF-A0A8H3QXF9-F1
#
_entry.id   AF-A0A8H3QXF9-F1
#
_cell.length_a   1.000
_cell.length_b   1.000
_cell.length_c   1.000
_cell.angle_alpha   90.00
_cell.angle_beta   90.00
_cell.angle_gamma   90.00
#
_symmetry.space_group_name_H-M   'P 1'
#
loop_
_entity.id
_entity.type
_entity.pdbx_description
1 polymer ?
#
loop_
_entity_poly.entity_id
_entity_poly.type
_entity_poly.pdbx_seq_one_letter_code
_entity_poly.pdbx_strand_id
1 'polypeptide(L)'
;MQSPRISNISLANAQPKPNISYLYICRNEKPEPEKGKQQKGQKRMEENEFYSKVFVAGSIKFAVEQPTRDREVVAVNVTITSKCKVYIAKNGPWSQKDKDYIEKVEKTLINVSKDAPISSDKVYKRHDVNELYVATIKYCSRKLGYRLVKLRNDITNGEGQMNINSFLEYAQNQVAKNNSSAPEKFLRHIKKVGSYVAHLTKIIDCARKVKYKDLFSSIETHLLDPCEETQLISSWKNIVTKYISDEDYEGFKKKCLKDDEIRERLENLYGGVGEQLESKNSSRTYLHAELNVLTKIIDDDGTKFIAVSKKCCYLCGLYIKFVQSKGHKIGISRSYNKLYHSRKLPNVFRKDFIPHATFHLDEIIEREITHFSSLLATSDSDSKSLDSDDSQDYNEVRFVRNIELSEE
;
A
#
# COMPACT_ATOMS: atom_id res chain seq x y z
N MET A 1 -25.08 39.79 -67.50
CA MET A 1 -24.89 38.98 -68.73
C MET A 1 -23.66 38.09 -68.55
N GLN A 2 -23.63 36.94 -69.26
CA GLN A 2 -22.45 36.17 -69.68
C GLN A 2 -21.21 36.04 -68.75
N SER A 3 -21.00 34.81 -68.26
CA SER A 3 -19.66 34.21 -68.10
C SER A 3 -19.11 33.82 -69.49
N PRO A 4 -17.80 33.51 -69.65
CA PRO A 4 -17.48 32.08 -69.79
C PRO A 4 -16.09 31.59 -69.33
N ARG A 5 -16.10 30.49 -68.54
CA ARG A 5 -15.09 29.38 -68.54
C ARG A 5 -13.68 29.77 -67.99
N ILE A 6 -12.74 28.86 -67.67
CA ILE A 6 -12.40 27.46 -68.01
C ILE A 6 -11.85 26.79 -66.70
N SER A 7 -12.02 25.52 -66.31
CA SER A 7 -12.67 24.28 -66.85
C SER A 7 -13.24 23.41 -65.68
N ASN A 8 -13.43 22.09 -65.89
CA ASN A 8 -13.86 21.11 -64.88
C ASN A 8 -12.72 20.11 -64.51
N ILE A 9 -12.67 19.64 -63.26
CA ILE A 9 -12.17 18.29 -62.88
C ILE A 9 -13.13 17.65 -61.86
N SER A 10 -13.21 16.32 -61.84
CA SER A 10 -14.26 15.50 -61.20
C SER A 10 -14.40 15.61 -59.67
N LEU A 11 -15.63 15.39 -59.20
CA LEU A 11 -15.97 15.01 -57.83
C LEU A 11 -15.47 13.59 -57.48
N ALA A 12 -15.01 13.38 -56.24
CA ALA A 12 -14.88 12.06 -55.60
C ALA A 12 -14.76 12.16 -54.05
N ASN A 13 -15.85 11.87 -53.34
CA ASN A 13 -15.96 11.44 -51.93
C ASN A 13 -14.79 11.73 -50.95
N ALA A 14 -14.80 12.90 -50.31
CA ALA A 14 -13.95 13.20 -49.16
C ALA A 14 -14.52 12.60 -47.85
N GLN A 15 -14.19 11.33 -47.55
CA GLN A 15 -14.37 10.74 -46.23
C GLN A 15 -13.16 11.07 -45.32
N PRO A 16 -13.34 11.76 -44.17
CA PRO A 16 -12.23 12.06 -43.27
C PRO A 16 -11.80 10.82 -42.49
N LYS A 17 -10.84 10.05 -43.02
CA LYS A 17 -10.17 9.00 -42.26
C LYS A 17 -9.37 9.64 -41.11
N PRO A 18 -9.46 9.12 -39.86
CA PRO A 18 -8.78 9.72 -38.72
C PRO A 18 -7.27 9.55 -38.86
N ASN A 19 -6.55 10.68 -38.83
CA ASN A 19 -5.10 10.72 -38.84
C ASN A 19 -4.63 11.16 -37.45
N ILE A 20 -4.03 10.24 -36.68
CA ILE A 20 -3.02 10.49 -35.64
C ILE A 20 -2.39 9.14 -35.28
N SER A 21 -1.07 9.04 -35.50
CA SER A 21 -0.26 7.88 -35.16
C SER A 21 0.47 8.10 -33.84
N TYR A 22 0.21 7.28 -32.82
CA TYR A 22 1.08 7.18 -31.63
C TYR A 22 1.36 5.72 -31.25
N LEU A 23 1.96 5.00 -32.19
CA LEU A 23 2.54 3.69 -31.98
C LEU A 23 4.03 3.89 -31.59
N TYR A 24 4.29 4.16 -30.31
CA TYR A 24 5.63 4.54 -29.84
C TYR A 24 6.59 3.33 -29.75
N ILE A 25 7.14 3.01 -30.93
CA ILE A 25 8.51 2.54 -31.19
C ILE A 25 9.17 1.77 -30.04
N CYS A 26 9.08 0.44 -30.09
CA CYS A 26 10.08 -0.42 -29.43
C CYS A 26 11.21 -0.71 -30.42
N ARG A 27 12.46 -0.48 -29.97
CA ARG A 27 13.75 -0.79 -30.63
C ARG A 27 14.06 -0.09 -31.97
N ASN A 28 15.09 0.75 -31.91
CA ASN A 28 16.32 0.57 -32.70
C ASN A 28 17.45 1.38 -32.03
N GLU A 29 18.04 0.82 -30.95
CA GLU A 29 19.26 1.37 -30.36
C GLU A 29 20.44 1.17 -31.34
N LYS A 30 21.08 2.26 -31.77
CA LYS A 30 22.42 2.18 -32.40
C LYS A 30 23.43 1.67 -31.35
N PRO A 31 24.54 1.03 -31.74
CA PRO A 31 25.53 0.52 -30.78
C PRO A 31 26.17 1.66 -29.96
N GLU A 32 25.75 1.79 -28.70
CA GLU A 32 26.29 2.78 -27.75
C GLU A 32 27.75 2.47 -27.34
N PRO A 33 28.57 3.50 -27.03
CA PRO A 33 29.95 3.34 -26.58
C PRO A 33 30.06 2.61 -25.23
N GLU A 34 31.15 1.87 -25.07
CA GLU A 34 31.33 0.86 -24.00
C GLU A 34 31.28 1.43 -22.58
N LYS A 35 31.77 2.66 -22.38
CA LYS A 35 31.70 3.37 -21.08
C LYS A 35 30.25 3.56 -20.61
N GLY A 36 29.30 3.74 -21.54
CA GLY A 36 27.87 3.77 -21.24
C GLY A 36 27.35 2.40 -20.79
N LYS A 37 27.77 1.32 -21.47
CA LYS A 37 27.39 -0.06 -21.14
C LYS A 37 27.91 -0.49 -19.76
N GLN A 38 29.16 -0.16 -19.42
CA GLN A 38 29.73 -0.46 -18.10
C GLN A 38 28.93 0.23 -16.97
N GLN A 39 28.67 1.54 -17.07
CA GLN A 39 27.86 2.24 -16.07
C GLN A 39 26.41 1.74 -15.99
N LYS A 40 25.79 1.40 -17.14
CA LYS A 40 24.43 0.81 -17.23
C LYS A 40 24.39 -0.58 -16.57
N GLY A 41 25.48 -1.35 -16.66
CA GLY A 41 25.67 -2.63 -15.98
C GLY A 41 25.84 -2.50 -14.47
N GLN A 42 26.74 -1.62 -14.01
CA GLN A 42 26.99 -1.40 -12.58
C GLN A 42 25.74 -0.91 -11.83
N LYS A 43 25.03 0.10 -12.37
CA LYS A 43 23.77 0.61 -11.79
C LYS A 43 22.68 -0.46 -11.70
N ARG A 44 22.68 -1.43 -12.64
CA ARG A 44 21.76 -2.59 -12.60
C ARG A 44 22.19 -3.63 -11.55
N MET A 45 23.47 -3.74 -11.24
CA MET A 45 23.99 -4.61 -10.18
C MET A 45 23.62 -4.06 -8.80
N GLU A 46 23.80 -2.76 -8.59
CA GLU A 46 23.41 -2.02 -7.37
C GLU A 46 21.89 -2.14 -7.10
N GLU A 47 21.05 -1.99 -8.14
CA GLU A 47 19.60 -2.21 -8.02
C GLU A 47 19.23 -3.65 -7.69
N ASN A 48 19.81 -4.63 -8.40
CA ASN A 48 19.57 -6.04 -8.10
C ASN A 48 19.96 -6.38 -6.65
N GLU A 49 21.10 -5.88 -6.16
CA GLU A 49 21.54 -6.08 -4.78
C GLU A 49 20.57 -5.48 -3.76
N PHE A 50 20.15 -4.22 -3.96
CA PHE A 50 19.15 -3.57 -3.09
C PHE A 50 17.88 -4.42 -2.97
N TYR A 51 17.28 -4.84 -4.09
CA TYR A 51 16.08 -5.66 -4.04
C TYR A 51 16.33 -7.05 -3.44
N SER A 52 17.53 -7.63 -3.62
CA SER A 52 17.89 -8.90 -2.98
C SER A 52 17.98 -8.78 -1.46
N LYS A 53 18.58 -7.69 -0.94
CA LYS A 53 18.60 -7.37 0.50
C LYS A 53 17.18 -7.17 1.06
N VAL A 54 16.29 -6.50 0.32
CA VAL A 54 14.87 -6.37 0.69
C VAL A 54 14.18 -7.75 0.84
N PHE A 55 14.51 -8.71 -0.02
CA PHE A 55 13.95 -10.07 0.04
C PHE A 55 14.50 -10.86 1.23
N VAL A 56 15.82 -10.81 1.47
CA VAL A 56 16.43 -11.48 2.63
C VAL A 56 15.89 -10.91 3.95
N ALA A 57 15.89 -9.59 4.14
CA ALA A 57 15.32 -8.95 5.32
C ALA A 57 13.82 -9.24 5.51
N GLY A 58 13.07 -9.47 4.42
CA GLY A 58 11.67 -9.91 4.47
C GLY A 58 11.51 -11.38 4.90
N SER A 59 12.45 -12.24 4.50
CA SER A 59 12.47 -13.67 4.87
C SER A 59 12.86 -13.89 6.33
N ILE A 60 13.95 -13.25 6.80
CA ILE A 60 14.50 -13.39 8.16
C ILE A 60 13.75 -12.44 9.14
N LYS A 61 12.42 -12.51 9.08
CA LYS A 61 11.47 -12.11 10.14
C LYS A 61 11.54 -10.66 10.69
N PHE A 62 11.96 -9.65 9.91
CA PHE A 62 11.86 -8.24 10.36
C PHE A 62 10.40 -7.77 10.57
N ALA A 63 9.92 -7.94 11.81
CA ALA A 63 8.76 -7.30 12.44
C ALA A 63 7.39 -7.40 11.72
N VAL A 64 6.98 -8.59 11.25
CA VAL A 64 5.62 -8.79 10.67
C VAL A 64 4.98 -10.08 11.19
N GLU A 65 3.81 -10.00 11.86
CA GLU A 65 2.88 -11.13 12.04
C GLU A 65 2.52 -11.79 10.69
N GLN A 66 2.27 -13.10 10.68
CA GLN A 66 1.61 -13.94 9.65
C GLN A 66 1.09 -13.21 8.38
N PRO A 67 1.35 -13.74 7.15
CA PRO A 67 1.01 -13.08 5.88
C PRO A 67 -0.41 -12.50 5.89
N THR A 68 -0.52 -11.16 5.96
CA THR A 68 -1.78 -10.47 6.32
C THR A 68 -2.80 -10.35 5.17
N ARG A 69 -2.91 -11.42 4.37
CA ARG A 69 -3.95 -11.76 3.38
C ARG A 69 -4.39 -10.59 2.50
N ASP A 70 -3.55 -10.18 1.56
CA ASP A 70 -3.81 -9.23 0.45
C ASP A 70 -4.97 -8.26 0.68
N ARG A 71 -4.90 -7.53 1.80
CA ARG A 71 -5.81 -6.42 2.04
C ARG A 71 -5.28 -5.23 1.28
N GLU A 72 -5.71 -5.13 0.03
CA GLU A 72 -5.61 -3.98 -0.86
C GLU A 72 -5.40 -2.66 -0.10
N VAL A 73 -4.23 -2.05 -0.32
CA VAL A 73 -3.92 -0.71 0.20
C VAL A 73 -4.37 0.28 -0.85
N VAL A 74 -5.22 1.22 -0.44
CA VAL A 74 -5.59 2.42 -1.20
C VAL A 74 -4.88 3.62 -0.58
N ALA A 75 -4.36 4.50 -1.43
CA ALA A 75 -3.83 5.82 -1.09
C ALA A 75 -4.60 6.91 -1.85
N VAL A 76 -4.79 8.07 -1.22
CA VAL A 76 -5.50 9.22 -1.79
C VAL A 76 -4.70 10.49 -1.53
N ASN A 77 -4.57 11.33 -2.55
CA ASN A 77 -4.22 12.74 -2.41
C ASN A 77 -5.34 13.62 -2.99
N VAL A 78 -5.49 14.83 -2.45
CA VAL A 78 -6.31 15.89 -3.02
C VAL A 78 -5.39 17.07 -3.32
N THR A 79 -5.35 17.48 -4.58
CA THR A 79 -4.65 18.69 -5.05
C THR A 79 -5.69 19.73 -5.44
N ILE A 80 -5.63 20.89 -4.80
CA ILE A 80 -6.53 22.02 -5.04
C ILE A 80 -5.79 23.04 -5.89
N THR A 81 -6.25 23.25 -7.12
CA THR A 81 -5.81 24.33 -8.01
C THR A 81 -7.03 25.09 -8.52
N SER A 82 -7.20 25.26 -9.84
CA SER A 82 -8.47 25.71 -10.45
C SER A 82 -9.56 24.62 -10.47
N LYS A 83 -9.20 23.38 -10.10
CA LYS A 83 -10.10 22.24 -9.85
C LYS A 83 -9.68 21.50 -8.58
N CYS A 84 -10.56 20.65 -8.07
CA CYS A 84 -10.28 19.72 -6.98
C CYS A 84 -9.88 18.34 -7.54
N LYS A 85 -8.60 18.16 -7.88
CA LYS A 85 -8.10 16.87 -8.40
C LYS A 85 -7.92 15.87 -7.27
N VAL A 86 -8.44 14.66 -7.45
CA VAL A 86 -8.33 13.58 -6.45
C VAL A 86 -7.59 12.39 -7.05
N TYR A 87 -6.29 12.28 -6.76
CA TYR A 87 -5.47 11.15 -7.20
C TYR A 87 -5.66 9.96 -6.26
N ILE A 88 -6.09 8.83 -6.80
CA ILE A 88 -6.34 7.60 -6.05
C ILE A 88 -5.50 6.48 -6.67
N ALA A 89 -4.65 5.84 -5.86
CA ALA A 89 -3.94 4.62 -6.25
C ALA A 89 -4.29 3.45 -5.34
N LYS A 90 -4.12 2.24 -5.85
CA LYS A 90 -4.16 1.02 -5.04
C LYS A 90 -3.14 -0.01 -5.55
N ASN A 91 -2.77 -0.98 -4.72
CA ASN A 91 -1.73 -1.97 -5.05
C ASN A 91 -2.12 -3.00 -6.14
N GLY A 92 -3.40 -3.07 -6.55
CA GLY A 92 -3.90 -4.06 -7.53
C GLY A 92 -4.77 -3.42 -8.62
N PRO A 93 -5.17 -4.16 -9.66
CA PRO A 93 -5.89 -3.59 -10.80
C PRO A 93 -7.29 -3.07 -10.44
N TRP A 94 -7.73 -2.01 -11.12
CA TRP A 94 -9.05 -1.40 -10.96
C TRP A 94 -10.14 -2.28 -11.55
N SER A 95 -10.97 -2.89 -10.70
CA SER A 95 -12.16 -3.62 -11.14
C SER A 95 -13.25 -2.64 -11.58
N GLN A 96 -14.16 -3.06 -12.47
CA GLN A 96 -15.26 -2.19 -12.89
C GLN A 96 -16.12 -1.75 -11.69
N LYS A 97 -16.38 -2.66 -10.74
CA LYS A 97 -17.10 -2.36 -9.48
C LYS A 97 -16.44 -1.22 -8.68
N ASP A 98 -15.12 -1.08 -8.77
CA ASP A 98 -14.37 -0.03 -8.06
C ASP A 98 -14.58 1.32 -8.76
N LYS A 99 -14.54 1.32 -10.10
CA LYS A 99 -14.81 2.47 -10.96
C LYS A 99 -16.24 2.97 -10.77
N ASP A 100 -17.23 2.08 -10.88
CA ASP A 100 -18.66 2.36 -10.67
C ASP A 100 -18.91 2.97 -9.29
N TYR A 101 -18.23 2.46 -8.26
CA TYR A 101 -18.38 2.95 -6.89
C TYR A 101 -17.77 4.34 -6.70
N ILE A 102 -16.56 4.58 -7.22
CA ILE A 102 -15.89 5.90 -7.12
C ILE A 102 -16.64 6.95 -7.92
N GLU A 103 -17.10 6.60 -9.14
CA GLU A 103 -17.94 7.49 -9.96
C GLU A 103 -19.26 7.85 -9.25
N LYS A 104 -19.88 6.90 -8.53
CA LYS A 104 -21.09 7.17 -7.74
C LYS A 104 -20.82 8.04 -6.50
N VAL A 105 -19.65 7.91 -5.87
CA VAL A 105 -19.20 8.86 -4.82
C VAL A 105 -19.04 10.26 -5.43
N GLU A 106 -18.30 10.39 -6.52
CA GLU A 106 -17.98 11.65 -7.20
C GLU A 106 -19.25 12.40 -7.64
N LYS A 107 -20.13 11.74 -8.42
CA LYS A 107 -21.41 12.30 -8.88
C LYS A 107 -22.30 12.78 -7.72
N THR A 108 -22.35 12.04 -6.62
CA THR A 108 -23.16 12.42 -5.45
C THR A 108 -22.59 13.65 -4.74
N LEU A 109 -21.26 13.76 -4.61
CA LEU A 109 -20.61 14.93 -4.00
C LEU A 109 -20.76 16.19 -4.89
N ILE A 110 -20.70 16.03 -6.20
CA ILE A 110 -21.01 17.10 -7.17
C ILE A 110 -22.47 17.57 -7.02
N ASN A 111 -23.42 16.64 -6.93
CA ASN A 111 -24.84 16.97 -6.84
C ASN A 111 -25.23 17.58 -5.48
N VAL A 112 -24.63 17.13 -4.38
CA VAL A 112 -24.82 17.71 -3.04
C VAL A 112 -24.18 19.10 -2.91
N SER A 113 -23.08 19.38 -3.63
CA SER A 113 -22.40 20.67 -3.58
C SER A 113 -23.05 21.75 -4.46
N LYS A 114 -23.57 21.39 -5.65
CA LYS A 114 -24.37 22.30 -6.50
C LYS A 114 -25.51 22.97 -5.74
N ASP A 115 -26.22 22.20 -4.92
CA ASP A 115 -27.35 22.68 -4.12
C ASP A 115 -26.94 23.28 -2.76
N ALA A 116 -25.64 23.35 -2.44
CA ALA A 116 -25.16 23.91 -1.18
C ALA A 116 -25.47 25.42 -1.07
N PRO A 117 -25.87 25.93 0.11
CA PRO A 117 -25.94 25.23 1.40
C PRO A 117 -27.21 24.38 1.62
N ILE A 118 -27.04 23.14 2.11
CA ILE A 118 -28.16 22.24 2.47
C ILE A 118 -28.14 21.89 3.97
N SER A 119 -29.31 21.88 4.61
CA SER A 119 -29.50 21.33 5.96
C SER A 119 -29.41 19.79 5.99
N SER A 120 -29.01 19.23 7.14
CA SER A 120 -28.84 17.79 7.34
C SER A 120 -30.11 17.01 6.97
N ASP A 121 -31.26 17.46 7.46
CA ASP A 121 -32.55 16.73 7.33
C ASP A 121 -33.09 16.74 5.90
N LYS A 122 -32.56 17.62 5.04
CA LYS A 122 -32.83 17.62 3.59
C LYS A 122 -31.80 16.77 2.85
N VAL A 123 -30.50 16.86 3.16
CA VAL A 123 -29.46 16.11 2.43
C VAL A 123 -29.63 14.60 2.58
N TYR A 124 -29.94 14.11 3.78
CA TYR A 124 -30.11 12.67 4.03
C TYR A 124 -31.45 12.10 3.56
N LYS A 125 -32.37 12.95 3.07
CA LYS A 125 -33.60 12.53 2.39
C LYS A 125 -33.47 12.48 0.86
N ARG A 126 -32.35 12.94 0.28
CA ARG A 126 -32.14 12.88 -1.17
C ARG A 126 -32.00 11.42 -1.64
N HIS A 127 -32.48 11.15 -2.85
CA HIS A 127 -32.39 9.82 -3.44
C HIS A 127 -30.93 9.42 -3.73
N ASP A 128 -30.14 10.31 -4.35
CA ASP A 128 -28.72 10.07 -4.68
C ASP A 128 -27.85 9.74 -3.46
N VAL A 129 -28.04 10.47 -2.35
CA VAL A 129 -27.38 10.20 -1.07
C VAL A 129 -27.76 8.83 -0.49
N ASN A 130 -29.04 8.47 -0.52
CA ASN A 130 -29.50 7.17 -0.01
C ASN A 130 -29.00 6.00 -0.89
N GLU A 131 -29.02 6.16 -2.21
CA GLU A 131 -28.39 5.21 -3.13
C GLU A 131 -26.89 5.05 -2.87
N LEU A 132 -26.17 6.12 -2.53
CA LEU A 132 -24.75 6.05 -2.22
C LEU A 132 -24.48 5.26 -0.93
N TYR A 133 -25.27 5.44 0.13
CA TYR A 133 -25.17 4.59 1.32
C TYR A 133 -25.38 3.10 0.99
N VAL A 134 -26.41 2.77 0.18
CA VAL A 134 -26.65 1.40 -0.30
C VAL A 134 -25.47 0.88 -1.12
N ALA A 135 -24.92 1.71 -2.02
CA ALA A 135 -23.74 1.37 -2.82
C ALA A 135 -22.50 1.11 -1.95
N THR A 136 -22.23 1.92 -0.93
CA THR A 136 -21.12 1.71 0.03
C THR A 136 -21.28 0.40 0.81
N ILE A 137 -22.47 0.08 1.30
CA ILE A 137 -22.74 -1.19 1.98
C ILE A 137 -22.57 -2.38 1.01
N LYS A 138 -23.09 -2.30 -0.22
CA LYS A 138 -22.91 -3.31 -1.27
C LYS A 138 -21.45 -3.45 -1.70
N TYR A 139 -20.68 -2.36 -1.73
CA TYR A 139 -19.26 -2.35 -2.03
C TYR A 139 -18.47 -3.08 -0.92
N CYS A 140 -18.67 -2.67 0.34
CA CYS A 140 -18.01 -3.25 1.51
C CYS A 140 -18.52 -4.65 1.92
N SER A 141 -19.65 -5.13 1.40
CA SER A 141 -20.30 -6.42 1.73
C SER A 141 -19.35 -7.58 2.04
N ARG A 142 -18.40 -7.93 1.16
CA ARG A 142 -17.42 -9.02 1.38
C ARG A 142 -16.56 -8.81 2.64
N LYS A 143 -16.19 -7.55 2.93
CA LYS A 143 -15.40 -7.12 4.09
C LYS A 143 -16.23 -7.11 5.38
N LEU A 144 -17.53 -6.79 5.27
CA LEU A 144 -18.50 -6.91 6.36
C LEU A 144 -18.75 -8.39 6.70
N GLY A 145 -19.04 -9.23 5.70
CA GLY A 145 -19.21 -10.68 5.84
C GLY A 145 -18.01 -11.34 6.51
N TYR A 146 -16.77 -11.04 6.08
CA TYR A 146 -15.57 -11.52 6.76
C TYR A 146 -15.50 -11.12 8.25
N ARG A 147 -15.97 -9.92 8.60
CA ARG A 147 -16.00 -9.44 10.00
C ARG A 147 -17.10 -10.08 10.83
N LEU A 148 -18.23 -10.44 10.21
CA LEU A 148 -19.31 -11.22 10.83
C LEU A 148 -18.91 -12.69 11.01
N VAL A 149 -18.21 -13.29 10.04
CA VAL A 149 -17.64 -14.64 10.19
C VAL A 149 -16.58 -14.67 11.28
N LYS A 150 -15.61 -13.74 11.31
CA LYS A 150 -14.66 -13.70 12.45
C LYS A 150 -15.39 -13.46 13.78
N LEU A 151 -16.38 -12.58 13.84
CA LEU A 151 -17.17 -12.38 15.06
C LEU A 151 -17.87 -13.68 15.50
N ARG A 152 -18.49 -14.43 14.58
CA ARG A 152 -19.08 -15.75 14.88
C ARG A 152 -18.03 -16.71 15.45
N ASN A 153 -16.87 -16.83 14.81
CA ASN A 153 -15.81 -17.72 15.29
C ASN A 153 -15.25 -17.25 16.66
N ASP A 154 -15.10 -15.95 16.87
CA ASP A 154 -14.65 -15.38 18.16
C ASP A 154 -15.69 -15.59 19.29
N ILE A 155 -16.96 -15.82 18.94
CA ILE A 155 -18.04 -16.22 19.87
C ILE A 155 -18.00 -17.73 20.12
N THR A 156 -18.12 -18.55 19.05
CA THR A 156 -18.19 -20.02 19.16
C THR A 156 -16.95 -20.61 19.83
N ASN A 157 -15.75 -20.09 19.54
CA ASN A 157 -14.50 -20.58 20.13
C ASN A 157 -14.24 -20.00 21.53
N GLY A 158 -15.13 -19.14 22.05
CA GLY A 158 -15.06 -18.55 23.39
C GLY A 158 -16.32 -18.83 24.22
N GLU A 159 -17.14 -19.79 23.82
CA GLU A 159 -18.32 -20.24 24.56
C GLU A 159 -17.92 -20.67 25.98
N GLY A 160 -18.66 -20.21 26.99
CA GLY A 160 -18.29 -20.39 28.41
C GLY A 160 -17.35 -19.31 28.97
N GLN A 161 -16.65 -18.52 28.15
CA GLN A 161 -15.90 -17.35 28.65
C GLN A 161 -16.87 -16.25 29.08
N MET A 162 -16.65 -15.67 30.28
CA MET A 162 -17.52 -14.64 30.87
C MET A 162 -17.77 -13.46 29.91
N ASN A 163 -16.73 -13.04 29.18
CA ASN A 163 -16.79 -11.94 28.21
C ASN A 163 -17.59 -12.26 26.92
N ILE A 164 -17.80 -13.54 26.59
CA ILE A 164 -18.65 -14.00 25.49
C ILE A 164 -20.07 -14.26 25.99
N ASN A 165 -20.24 -14.82 27.18
CA ASN A 165 -21.56 -15.01 27.79
C ASN A 165 -22.25 -13.66 28.01
N SER A 166 -21.56 -12.67 28.58
CA SER A 166 -22.06 -11.28 28.66
C SER A 166 -22.24 -10.61 27.30
N PHE A 167 -21.55 -11.06 26.23
CA PHE A 167 -21.86 -10.59 24.88
C PHE A 167 -23.17 -11.18 24.35
N LEU A 168 -23.42 -12.48 24.55
CA LEU A 168 -24.65 -13.14 24.11
C LEU A 168 -25.86 -12.58 24.84
N GLU A 169 -25.76 -12.44 26.16
CA GLU A 169 -26.75 -11.77 27.01
C GLU A 169 -26.98 -10.31 26.56
N TYR A 170 -25.92 -9.55 26.29
CA TYR A 170 -26.03 -8.19 25.76
C TYR A 170 -26.73 -8.15 24.40
N ALA A 171 -26.37 -9.05 23.48
CA ALA A 171 -26.95 -9.10 22.14
C ALA A 171 -28.43 -9.49 22.15
N GLN A 172 -28.82 -10.43 23.03
CA GLN A 172 -30.22 -10.81 23.25
C GLN A 172 -31.01 -9.64 23.86
N ASN A 173 -30.48 -9.00 24.91
CA ASN A 173 -31.12 -7.87 25.57
C ASN A 173 -31.19 -6.59 24.70
N GLN A 174 -30.25 -6.38 23.78
CA GLN A 174 -30.30 -5.27 22.81
C GLN A 174 -31.42 -5.38 21.77
N VAL A 175 -32.02 -6.56 21.58
CA VAL A 175 -33.27 -6.71 20.82
C VAL A 175 -34.47 -6.16 21.62
N ALA A 176 -34.33 -6.00 22.93
CA ALA A 176 -35.38 -5.52 23.84
C ALA A 176 -35.19 -4.06 24.34
N LYS A 177 -33.96 -3.58 24.61
CA LYS A 177 -33.66 -2.17 24.95
C LYS A 177 -32.17 -1.83 24.98
N ASN A 178 -31.86 -0.53 24.90
CA ASN A 178 -30.50 0.02 24.99
C ASN A 178 -29.89 -0.16 26.39
N ASN A 179 -28.75 -0.85 26.47
CA ASN A 179 -27.85 -0.90 27.63
C ASN A 179 -26.38 -0.70 27.20
N SER A 180 -25.48 -0.52 28.16
CA SER A 180 -24.10 -0.05 27.94
C SER A 180 -22.99 -1.10 28.06
N SER A 181 -23.28 -2.33 28.51
CA SER A 181 -22.32 -3.39 28.88
C SER A 181 -21.65 -4.15 27.71
N ALA A 182 -21.67 -3.60 26.50
CA ALA A 182 -21.20 -4.27 25.28
C ALA A 182 -19.71 -4.67 25.33
N PRO A 183 -19.35 -5.98 25.24
CA PRO A 183 -17.95 -6.39 25.35
C PRO A 183 -17.03 -5.82 24.27
N GLU A 184 -15.79 -5.49 24.65
CA GLU A 184 -14.94 -4.57 23.90
C GLU A 184 -14.53 -5.12 22.51
N LYS A 185 -14.29 -6.44 22.39
CA LYS A 185 -14.07 -7.12 21.09
C LYS A 185 -15.24 -6.90 20.11
N PHE A 186 -16.49 -6.99 20.58
CA PHE A 186 -17.69 -6.77 19.75
C PHE A 186 -17.85 -5.29 19.37
N LEU A 187 -17.69 -4.37 20.33
CA LEU A 187 -17.66 -2.94 20.05
C LEU A 187 -16.59 -2.58 19.02
N ARG A 188 -15.41 -3.20 19.09
CA ARG A 188 -14.30 -3.01 18.14
C ARG A 188 -14.67 -3.45 16.71
N HIS A 189 -15.56 -4.44 16.56
CA HIS A 189 -16.11 -4.84 15.26
C HIS A 189 -17.21 -3.87 14.78
N ILE A 190 -18.21 -3.54 15.61
CA ILE A 190 -19.28 -2.59 15.21
C ILE A 190 -18.74 -1.19 14.91
N LYS A 191 -17.87 -0.63 15.77
CA LYS A 191 -17.21 0.67 15.52
C LYS A 191 -16.49 0.70 14.17
N LYS A 192 -15.98 -0.45 13.69
CA LYS A 192 -15.28 -0.57 12.40
C LYS A 192 -16.20 -0.79 11.20
N VAL A 193 -17.42 -1.29 11.40
CA VAL A 193 -18.48 -1.29 10.38
C VAL A 193 -19.08 0.10 10.25
N GLY A 194 -19.50 0.70 11.37
CA GLY A 194 -20.07 2.04 11.44
C GLY A 194 -19.11 3.12 10.96
N SER A 195 -17.79 2.92 11.04
CA SER A 195 -16.83 3.89 10.51
C SER A 195 -16.92 4.09 9.00
N TYR A 196 -17.34 3.11 8.20
CA TYR A 196 -17.54 3.32 6.76
C TYR A 196 -18.71 4.28 6.49
N VAL A 197 -19.84 4.06 7.17
CA VAL A 197 -21.01 4.95 7.13
C VAL A 197 -20.64 6.33 7.65
N ALA A 198 -19.98 6.43 8.80
CA ALA A 198 -19.62 7.70 9.43
C ALA A 198 -18.61 8.53 8.62
N HIS A 199 -17.68 7.92 7.88
CA HIS A 199 -16.81 8.66 6.96
C HIS A 199 -17.59 9.18 5.74
N LEU A 200 -18.56 8.40 5.23
CA LEU A 200 -19.46 8.85 4.17
C LEU A 200 -20.34 10.02 4.63
N THR A 201 -20.94 9.93 5.83
CA THR A 201 -21.68 11.03 6.46
C THR A 201 -20.81 12.30 6.56
N LYS A 202 -19.56 12.18 7.05
CA LYS A 202 -18.63 13.31 7.18
C LYS A 202 -18.30 14.01 5.87
N ILE A 203 -18.11 13.28 4.76
CA ILE A 203 -17.80 13.91 3.47
C ILE A 203 -19.05 14.56 2.84
N ILE A 204 -20.25 13.98 3.03
CA ILE A 204 -21.53 14.62 2.67
C ILE A 204 -21.76 15.90 3.50
N ASP A 205 -21.48 15.87 4.80
CA ASP A 205 -21.50 17.02 5.70
C ASP A 205 -20.47 18.11 5.35
N CYS A 206 -19.44 17.79 4.56
CA CYS A 206 -18.54 18.78 3.97
C CYS A 206 -19.10 19.32 2.64
N ALA A 207 -19.54 18.45 1.73
CA ALA A 207 -20.04 18.84 0.41
C ALA A 207 -21.25 19.78 0.47
N ARG A 208 -22.15 19.61 1.45
CA ARG A 208 -23.34 20.47 1.60
C ARG A 208 -23.08 21.87 2.18
N LYS A 209 -21.84 22.21 2.53
CA LYS A 209 -21.47 23.51 3.11
C LYS A 209 -20.96 24.46 2.03
N VAL A 210 -21.49 25.69 2.02
CA VAL A 210 -21.10 26.74 1.05
C VAL A 210 -19.58 26.93 0.93
N LYS A 211 -18.84 26.85 2.05
CA LYS A 211 -17.36 26.94 2.10
C LYS A 211 -16.63 25.97 1.17
N TYR A 212 -17.21 24.82 0.84
CA TYR A 212 -16.59 23.79 -0.01
C TYR A 212 -17.32 23.59 -1.34
N LYS A 213 -18.30 24.45 -1.67
CA LYS A 213 -19.16 24.32 -2.85
C LYS A 213 -18.36 24.15 -4.14
N ASP A 214 -17.46 25.08 -4.42
CA ASP A 214 -16.72 25.14 -5.67
C ASP A 214 -15.67 24.01 -5.77
N LEU A 215 -15.16 23.55 -4.63
CA LEU A 215 -14.24 22.42 -4.54
C LEU A 215 -14.93 21.08 -4.83
N PHE A 216 -16.14 20.86 -4.30
CA PHE A 216 -16.88 19.62 -4.56
C PHE A 216 -17.65 19.62 -5.88
N SER A 217 -17.92 20.78 -6.48
CA SER A 217 -18.51 20.88 -7.82
C SER A 217 -17.49 20.81 -8.95
N SER A 218 -16.21 21.08 -8.66
CA SER A 218 -15.05 20.91 -9.55
C SER A 218 -14.16 19.71 -9.21
N ILE A 219 -14.70 18.73 -8.48
CA ILE A 219 -14.00 17.47 -8.20
C ILE A 219 -13.80 16.68 -9.49
N GLU A 220 -12.61 16.10 -9.64
CA GLU A 220 -12.22 15.26 -10.77
C GLU A 220 -11.36 14.10 -10.23
N THR A 221 -11.88 12.86 -10.28
CA THR A 221 -11.12 11.70 -9.78
C THR A 221 -10.17 11.13 -10.83
N HIS A 222 -8.95 10.82 -10.40
CA HIS A 222 -7.88 10.28 -11.22
C HIS A 222 -7.43 8.95 -10.63
N LEU A 223 -7.93 7.85 -11.21
CA LEU A 223 -7.50 6.50 -10.86
C LEU A 223 -6.13 6.22 -11.46
N LEU A 224 -5.14 5.95 -10.61
CA LEU A 224 -3.78 5.63 -11.02
C LEU A 224 -3.64 4.12 -11.14
N ASP A 225 -3.28 3.64 -12.33
CA ASP A 225 -3.04 2.22 -12.58
C ASP A 225 -1.82 1.69 -11.79
N PRO A 226 -1.82 0.40 -11.40
CA PRO A 226 -0.64 -0.21 -10.78
C PRO A 226 0.57 -0.17 -11.70
N CYS A 227 1.69 0.37 -11.20
CA CYS A 227 2.97 0.32 -11.91
C CYS A 227 3.75 -0.90 -11.43
N GLU A 228 3.86 -1.92 -12.28
CA GLU A 228 4.57 -3.16 -12.00
C GLU A 228 5.91 -3.26 -12.76
N GLU A 229 6.78 -4.17 -12.34
CA GLU A 229 8.04 -4.51 -12.99
C GLU A 229 8.48 -5.94 -12.60
N THR A 230 9.19 -6.63 -13.48
CA THR A 230 9.87 -7.89 -13.12
C THR A 230 11.31 -7.57 -12.79
N GLN A 231 11.67 -7.75 -11.52
CA GLN A 231 12.98 -7.43 -10.98
C GLN A 231 13.80 -8.70 -10.79
N LEU A 232 15.05 -8.69 -11.24
CA LEU A 232 16.00 -9.77 -10.95
C LEU A 232 16.55 -9.62 -9.54
N ILE A 233 16.62 -10.73 -8.82
CA ILE A 233 17.24 -10.84 -7.50
C ILE A 233 18.33 -11.93 -7.51
N SER A 234 19.35 -11.72 -6.69
CA SER A 234 20.34 -12.73 -6.35
C SER A 234 19.69 -13.90 -5.61
N SER A 235 20.39 -15.02 -5.57
CA SER A 235 20.05 -16.13 -4.67
C SER A 235 20.04 -15.68 -3.21
N TRP A 236 19.30 -16.39 -2.37
CA TRP A 236 19.28 -16.13 -0.93
C TRP A 236 20.67 -16.34 -0.32
N LYS A 237 21.40 -17.39 -0.75
CA LYS A 237 22.80 -17.64 -0.37
C LYS A 237 23.71 -16.44 -0.61
N ASN A 238 23.76 -15.91 -1.84
CA ASN A 238 24.67 -14.83 -2.24
C ASN A 238 24.46 -13.49 -1.51
N ILE A 239 23.40 -13.37 -0.71
CA ILE A 239 23.18 -12.23 0.19
C ILE A 239 23.48 -12.63 1.64
N VAL A 240 22.99 -13.79 2.10
CA VAL A 240 23.26 -14.27 3.48
C VAL A 240 24.77 -14.44 3.74
N THR A 241 25.53 -14.97 2.78
CA THR A 241 27.00 -15.17 2.90
C THR A 241 27.82 -13.88 2.79
N LYS A 242 27.17 -12.72 2.81
CA LYS A 242 27.82 -11.42 3.08
C LYS A 242 27.90 -11.07 4.57
N TYR A 243 27.14 -11.76 5.41
CA TYR A 243 27.02 -11.50 6.86
C TYR A 243 27.43 -12.70 7.74
N ILE A 244 27.57 -13.89 7.15
CA ILE A 244 28.11 -15.11 7.77
C ILE A 244 29.06 -15.81 6.79
N SER A 245 29.88 -16.76 7.27
CA SER A 245 30.75 -17.53 6.39
C SER A 245 29.98 -18.51 5.48
N ASP A 246 30.58 -18.94 4.38
CA ASP A 246 30.05 -20.03 3.54
C ASP A 246 29.98 -21.37 4.31
N GLU A 247 30.78 -21.55 5.37
CA GLU A 247 30.78 -22.75 6.22
C GLU A 247 29.58 -22.73 7.19
N ASP A 248 29.27 -21.58 7.78
CA ASP A 248 28.09 -21.38 8.64
C ASP A 248 26.77 -21.48 7.87
N TYR A 249 26.79 -21.20 6.56
CA TYR A 249 25.59 -21.02 5.74
C TYR A 249 24.61 -22.21 5.78
N GLU A 250 25.06 -23.44 5.58
CA GLU A 250 24.15 -24.60 5.59
C GLU A 250 23.58 -24.85 7.01
N GLY A 251 24.35 -24.53 8.05
CA GLY A 251 23.90 -24.54 9.43
C GLY A 251 22.81 -23.49 9.69
N PHE A 252 23.02 -22.25 9.23
CA PHE A 252 22.07 -21.15 9.30
C PHE A 252 20.79 -21.45 8.51
N LYS A 253 20.91 -21.87 7.26
CA LYS A 253 19.80 -22.32 6.40
C LYS A 253 18.97 -23.41 7.07
N LYS A 254 19.61 -24.45 7.59
CA LYS A 254 18.93 -25.55 8.30
C LYS A 254 18.26 -25.09 9.60
N LYS A 255 18.81 -24.08 10.30
CA LYS A 255 18.15 -23.43 11.44
C LYS A 255 16.91 -22.64 10.97
N CYS A 256 17.01 -21.81 9.92
CA CYS A 256 15.89 -21.02 9.39
C CYS A 256 14.70 -21.89 8.94
N LEU A 257 14.96 -23.02 8.28
CA LEU A 257 13.91 -23.91 7.78
C LEU A 257 13.15 -24.71 8.87
N LYS A 258 13.62 -24.67 10.13
CA LYS A 258 12.87 -25.17 11.31
C LYS A 258 11.75 -24.23 11.75
N ASP A 259 11.87 -22.91 11.52
CA ASP A 259 10.77 -21.96 11.78
C ASP A 259 9.80 -22.03 10.60
N ASP A 260 8.59 -22.54 10.85
CA ASP A 260 7.55 -22.73 9.83
C ASP A 260 7.18 -21.41 9.11
N GLU A 261 7.21 -20.28 9.82
CA GLU A 261 6.89 -18.97 9.27
C GLU A 261 8.04 -18.41 8.42
N ILE A 262 9.31 -18.68 8.77
CA ILE A 262 10.45 -18.37 7.91
C ILE A 262 10.46 -19.27 6.68
N ARG A 263 10.14 -20.57 6.82
CA ARG A 263 10.02 -21.51 5.70
C ARG A 263 8.91 -21.10 4.73
N GLU A 264 7.70 -20.82 5.22
CA GLU A 264 6.58 -20.33 4.39
C GLU A 264 6.97 -19.04 3.63
N ARG A 265 7.73 -18.12 4.26
CA ARG A 265 8.24 -16.92 3.59
C ARG A 265 9.24 -17.25 2.49
N LEU A 266 10.21 -18.11 2.74
CA LEU A 266 11.22 -18.49 1.74
C LEU A 266 10.56 -19.17 0.52
N GLU A 267 9.60 -20.06 0.75
CA GLU A 267 8.78 -20.69 -0.30
C GLU A 267 8.00 -19.64 -1.12
N ASN A 268 7.34 -18.68 -0.47
CA ASN A 268 6.61 -17.60 -1.17
C ASN A 268 7.53 -16.61 -1.91
N LEU A 269 8.75 -16.36 -1.40
CA LEU A 269 9.67 -15.35 -1.94
C LEU A 269 10.54 -15.85 -3.10
N TYR A 270 10.97 -17.12 -3.03
CA TYR A 270 11.87 -17.74 -3.99
C TYR A 270 11.21 -18.89 -4.78
N GLY A 271 9.97 -19.25 -4.49
CA GLY A 271 9.27 -20.36 -5.15
C GLY A 271 9.74 -21.75 -4.69
N GLY A 272 10.49 -21.82 -3.59
CA GLY A 272 10.99 -23.07 -3.00
C GLY A 272 12.14 -22.84 -2.02
N VAL A 273 12.52 -23.90 -1.31
CA VAL A 273 13.57 -23.88 -0.26
C VAL A 273 14.79 -24.77 -0.58
N GLY A 274 14.81 -25.37 -1.78
CA GLY A 274 15.94 -26.16 -2.29
C GLY A 274 16.88 -25.31 -3.13
N GLU A 275 17.13 -25.73 -4.37
CA GLU A 275 17.98 -25.04 -5.37
C GLU A 275 17.51 -23.61 -5.68
N GLN A 276 16.25 -23.28 -5.38
CA GLN A 276 15.68 -21.93 -5.52
C GLN A 276 16.33 -20.88 -4.60
N LEU A 277 16.92 -21.31 -3.47
CA LEU A 277 17.68 -20.43 -2.57
C LEU A 277 19.15 -20.25 -2.99
N GLU A 278 19.63 -21.11 -3.90
CA GLU A 278 21.00 -21.12 -4.43
C GLU A 278 21.12 -20.38 -5.78
N SER A 279 20.03 -20.35 -6.54
CA SER A 279 19.96 -19.79 -7.89
C SER A 279 19.40 -18.35 -7.92
N LYS A 280 19.72 -17.61 -8.99
CA LYS A 280 19.14 -16.27 -9.23
C LYS A 280 17.67 -16.40 -9.60
N ASN A 281 16.86 -15.46 -9.13
CA ASN A 281 15.41 -15.50 -9.28
C ASN A 281 14.86 -14.19 -9.86
N SER A 282 13.58 -14.17 -10.22
CA SER A 282 12.87 -12.99 -10.72
C SER A 282 11.57 -12.80 -9.97
N SER A 283 11.42 -11.68 -9.24
CA SER A 283 10.17 -11.33 -8.59
C SER A 283 9.42 -10.25 -9.33
N ARG A 284 8.10 -10.38 -9.34
CA ARG A 284 7.19 -9.28 -9.63
C ARG A 284 7.27 -8.25 -8.50
N THR A 285 7.48 -6.98 -8.83
CA THR A 285 7.46 -5.85 -7.90
C THR A 285 6.43 -4.83 -8.39
N TYR A 286 5.78 -4.13 -7.46
CA TYR A 286 4.78 -3.12 -7.77
C TYR A 286 5.01 -1.83 -6.95
N LEU A 287 4.66 -0.70 -7.55
CA LEU A 287 4.73 0.59 -6.90
C LEU A 287 3.58 0.68 -5.89
N HIS A 288 3.92 0.67 -4.60
CA HIS A 288 2.94 0.82 -3.51
C HIS A 288 2.05 2.05 -3.72
N ALA A 289 0.77 1.95 -3.34
CA ALA A 289 -0.23 2.99 -3.54
C ALA A 289 0.26 4.39 -3.08
N GLU A 290 0.88 4.48 -1.90
CA GLU A 290 1.47 5.70 -1.36
C GLU A 290 2.52 6.35 -2.29
N LEU A 291 3.31 5.54 -2.99
CA LEU A 291 4.39 5.98 -3.87
C LEU A 291 3.88 6.23 -5.30
N ASN A 292 2.84 5.52 -5.74
CA ASN A 292 2.16 5.77 -7.01
C ASN A 292 1.48 7.15 -7.00
N VAL A 293 0.75 7.47 -5.92
CA VAL A 293 0.23 8.84 -5.68
C VAL A 293 1.38 9.86 -5.65
N LEU A 294 2.47 9.57 -4.93
CA LEU A 294 3.62 10.47 -4.87
C LEU A 294 4.22 10.77 -6.25
N THR A 295 4.37 9.77 -7.14
CA THR A 295 4.87 9.99 -8.52
C THR A 295 4.00 10.86 -9.41
N LYS A 296 2.83 11.31 -8.95
CA LYS A 296 1.96 12.28 -9.66
C LYS A 296 1.94 13.68 -9.05
N ILE A 297 2.53 13.87 -7.87
CA ILE A 297 2.46 15.13 -7.10
C ILE A 297 3.82 15.56 -6.50
N ILE A 298 4.90 14.86 -6.82
CA ILE A 298 6.26 15.18 -6.34
C ILE A 298 6.80 16.45 -6.99
N ASP A 299 6.49 16.64 -8.28
CA ASP A 299 6.89 17.79 -9.12
C ASP A 299 5.89 18.96 -9.09
N ASP A 300 4.67 18.73 -8.55
CA ASP A 300 3.72 19.81 -8.23
C ASP A 300 4.35 20.75 -7.18
N ASP A 301 3.84 21.97 -7.05
CA ASP A 301 4.34 22.94 -6.06
C ASP A 301 3.65 22.85 -4.68
N GLY A 302 4.18 23.55 -3.67
CA GLY A 302 3.54 23.70 -2.36
C GLY A 302 3.50 22.45 -1.45
N THR A 303 2.57 22.42 -0.48
CA THR A 303 2.45 21.37 0.54
C THR A 303 1.41 20.31 0.16
N LYS A 304 1.83 19.05 0.04
CA LYS A 304 0.99 17.90 -0.33
C LYS A 304 0.68 17.03 0.89
N PHE A 305 -0.46 16.33 0.87
CA PHE A 305 -0.79 15.30 1.85
C PHE A 305 -1.29 14.02 1.18
N ILE A 306 -0.78 12.87 1.61
CA ILE A 306 -1.20 11.54 1.16
C ILE A 306 -1.88 10.81 2.33
N ALA A 307 -3.18 10.56 2.19
CA ALA A 307 -3.95 9.74 3.11
C ALA A 307 -3.82 8.26 2.70
N VAL A 308 -3.42 7.39 3.62
CA VAL A 308 -3.27 5.94 3.38
C VAL A 308 -4.20 5.10 4.26
N SER A 309 -4.84 4.12 3.64
CA SER A 309 -5.85 3.24 4.28
C SER A 309 -5.29 2.22 5.29
N LYS A 310 -3.96 2.07 5.32
CA LYS A 310 -3.14 1.48 6.40
C LYS A 310 -1.96 2.43 6.64
N LYS A 311 -1.21 2.33 7.75
CA LYS A 311 0.06 3.07 7.86
C LYS A 311 1.02 2.65 6.71
N CYS A 312 1.89 3.55 6.30
CA CYS A 312 2.86 3.39 5.20
C CYS A 312 3.88 2.26 5.46
N CYS A 313 4.41 1.60 4.42
CA CYS A 313 5.46 0.57 4.59
C CYS A 313 6.79 1.17 5.10
N TYR A 314 7.69 0.38 5.73
CA TYR A 314 8.95 0.90 6.30
C TYR A 314 9.79 1.65 5.25
N LEU A 315 10.19 1.00 4.15
CA LEU A 315 10.96 1.63 3.07
C LEU A 315 10.18 2.72 2.32
N CYS A 316 8.84 2.67 2.38
CA CYS A 316 7.97 3.69 1.79
C CYS A 316 7.99 4.97 2.63
N GLY A 317 7.95 4.84 3.95
CA GLY A 317 8.16 5.93 4.90
C GLY A 317 9.60 6.46 4.86
N LEU A 318 10.60 5.59 4.73
CA LEU A 318 12.00 5.97 4.55
C LEU A 318 12.21 6.77 3.25
N TYR A 319 11.61 6.32 2.14
CA TYR A 319 11.64 7.07 0.88
C TYR A 319 10.94 8.44 0.99
N ILE A 320 9.80 8.52 1.67
CA ILE A 320 9.12 9.80 1.90
C ILE A 320 9.97 10.73 2.79
N LYS A 321 10.64 10.22 3.83
CA LYS A 321 11.62 10.99 4.62
C LYS A 321 12.80 11.48 3.78
N PHE A 322 13.32 10.64 2.89
CA PHE A 322 14.37 11.04 1.96
C PHE A 322 13.89 12.18 1.05
N VAL A 323 12.71 12.07 0.45
CA VAL A 323 12.13 13.13 -0.40
C VAL A 323 11.82 14.41 0.39
N GLN A 324 11.43 14.31 1.67
CA GLN A 324 11.34 15.46 2.58
C GLN A 324 12.69 16.15 2.79
N SER A 325 13.79 15.39 2.98
CA SER A 325 15.16 15.94 3.09
C SER A 325 15.70 16.56 1.80
N LYS A 326 15.04 16.32 0.64
CA LYS A 326 15.27 17.06 -0.61
C LYS A 326 14.38 18.31 -0.75
N GLY A 327 13.71 18.73 0.33
CA GLY A 327 12.93 19.97 0.42
C GLY A 327 11.43 19.85 0.08
N HIS A 328 10.96 18.69 -0.40
CA HIS A 328 9.56 18.54 -0.81
C HIS A 328 8.63 18.44 0.40
N LYS A 329 7.69 19.39 0.51
CA LYS A 329 6.71 19.48 1.61
C LYS A 329 5.58 18.45 1.46
N ILE A 330 5.84 17.19 1.82
CA ILE A 330 4.89 16.07 1.72
C ILE A 330 4.57 15.52 3.12
N GLY A 331 3.29 15.47 3.49
CA GLY A 331 2.78 14.73 4.66
C GLY A 331 2.18 13.38 4.28
N ILE A 332 2.31 12.38 5.17
CA ILE A 332 1.65 11.07 5.05
C ILE A 332 1.10 10.58 6.39
N SER A 333 -0.02 9.87 6.39
CA SER A 333 -0.69 9.38 7.60
C SER A 333 0.01 8.15 8.26
N ARG A 334 1.13 8.42 8.94
CA ARG A 334 1.97 7.50 9.76
C ARG A 334 2.65 6.35 8.99
N SER A 335 3.78 5.85 9.50
CA SER A 335 4.50 4.67 9.03
C SER A 335 4.30 3.44 9.93
N TYR A 336 4.58 2.25 9.38
CA TYR A 336 4.93 1.04 10.13
C TYR A 336 6.44 0.80 10.07
N ASN A 337 6.94 0.00 11.02
CA ASN A 337 8.26 -0.64 10.94
C ASN A 337 8.20 -1.96 10.13
N LYS A 338 7.14 -2.19 9.35
CA LYS A 338 6.92 -3.43 8.57
C LYS A 338 7.53 -3.32 7.19
N LEU A 339 8.45 -4.23 6.86
CA LEU A 339 9.02 -4.37 5.52
C LEU A 339 8.08 -5.15 4.59
N TYR A 340 8.10 -4.83 3.29
CA TYR A 340 7.33 -5.51 2.25
C TYR A 340 8.24 -5.72 1.03
N HIS A 341 8.25 -6.94 0.49
CA HIS A 341 9.24 -7.41 -0.48
C HIS A 341 8.90 -7.02 -1.93
N SER A 342 7.66 -7.24 -2.39
CA SER A 342 7.20 -6.97 -3.76
C SER A 342 7.06 -5.48 -4.12
N ARG A 343 7.94 -4.62 -3.62
CA ARG A 343 7.91 -3.16 -3.82
C ARG A 343 8.82 -2.73 -4.97
N LYS A 344 8.33 -1.84 -5.83
CA LYS A 344 9.12 -1.06 -6.79
C LYS A 344 9.42 0.34 -6.25
N LEU A 345 10.60 0.88 -6.56
CA LEU A 345 10.94 2.29 -6.30
C LEU A 345 10.39 3.22 -7.40
N PRO A 346 9.91 4.43 -7.04
CA PRO A 346 9.78 5.55 -7.98
C PRO A 346 11.07 5.78 -8.76
N ASN A 347 10.97 6.31 -9.99
CA ASN A 347 12.15 6.65 -10.79
C ASN A 347 12.83 7.94 -10.29
N VAL A 348 12.07 8.89 -9.77
CA VAL A 348 12.58 10.13 -9.16
C VAL A 348 13.39 9.76 -7.91
N PHE A 349 14.59 10.34 -7.76
CA PHE A 349 15.55 10.03 -6.68
C PHE A 349 15.95 8.55 -6.52
N ARG A 350 15.61 7.64 -7.46
CA ARG A 350 15.84 6.18 -7.33
C ARG A 350 17.30 5.86 -6.98
N LYS A 351 18.22 6.41 -7.76
CA LYS A 351 19.67 6.23 -7.65
C LYS A 351 20.24 6.77 -6.34
N ASP A 352 19.73 7.90 -5.87
CA ASP A 352 20.24 8.59 -4.67
C ASP A 352 19.69 7.94 -3.40
N PHE A 353 18.47 7.38 -3.48
CA PHE A 353 17.82 6.67 -2.39
C PHE A 353 18.39 5.26 -2.17
N ILE A 354 18.82 4.56 -3.23
CA ILE A 354 19.28 3.17 -3.12
C ILE A 354 20.45 3.01 -2.14
N PRO A 355 21.57 3.75 -2.21
CA PRO A 355 22.67 3.63 -1.25
C PRO A 355 22.22 3.91 0.19
N HIS A 356 21.39 4.95 0.39
CA HIS A 356 20.84 5.29 1.69
C HIS A 356 19.97 4.15 2.26
N ALA A 357 19.08 3.58 1.45
CA ALA A 357 18.19 2.50 1.88
C ALA A 357 18.89 1.15 2.03
N THR A 358 19.95 0.89 1.26
CA THR A 358 20.81 -0.29 1.41
C THR A 358 21.49 -0.30 2.77
N PHE A 359 22.02 0.84 3.25
CA PHE A 359 22.60 0.94 4.59
C PHE A 359 21.61 0.49 5.70
N HIS A 360 20.38 1.02 5.70
CA HIS A 360 19.35 0.60 6.67
C HIS A 360 18.96 -0.88 6.53
N LEU A 361 19.08 -1.47 5.33
CA LEU A 361 18.82 -2.90 5.12
C LEU A 361 19.96 -3.76 5.64
N ASP A 362 21.21 -3.31 5.52
CA ASP A 362 22.39 -3.99 6.08
C ASP A 362 22.31 -4.03 7.61
N GLU A 363 22.05 -2.89 8.28
CA GLU A 363 21.81 -2.82 9.74
C GLU A 363 20.62 -3.68 10.20
N ILE A 364 19.66 -3.98 9.31
CA ILE A 364 18.55 -4.90 9.61
C ILE A 364 19.02 -6.35 9.49
N ILE A 365 19.61 -6.74 8.35
CA ILE A 365 19.97 -8.13 8.07
C ILE A 365 21.02 -8.65 9.07
N GLU A 366 22.06 -7.87 9.33
CA GLU A 366 23.13 -8.23 10.27
C GLU A 366 22.57 -8.47 11.69
N ARG A 367 21.67 -7.60 12.17
CA ARG A 367 21.03 -7.75 13.47
C ARG A 367 20.12 -8.98 13.53
N GLU A 368 19.23 -9.19 12.55
CA GLU A 368 18.31 -10.34 12.59
C GLU A 368 19.07 -11.68 12.47
N ILE A 369 20.14 -11.75 11.66
CA ILE A 369 21.03 -12.92 11.58
C ILE A 369 21.73 -13.18 12.93
N THR A 370 22.28 -12.14 13.57
CA THR A 370 22.93 -12.24 14.88
C THR A 370 21.94 -12.66 15.98
N HIS A 371 20.73 -12.11 15.96
CA HIS A 371 19.66 -12.44 16.91
C HIS A 371 19.17 -13.88 16.75
N PHE A 372 18.92 -14.34 15.52
CA PHE A 372 18.51 -15.71 15.23
C PHE A 372 19.61 -16.73 15.58
N SER A 373 20.88 -16.35 15.41
CA SER A 373 22.03 -17.19 15.77
C SER A 373 22.21 -17.34 17.29
N SER A 374 21.96 -16.27 18.06
CA SER A 374 22.10 -16.25 19.52
C SER A 374 20.94 -16.89 20.27
N LEU A 375 19.69 -16.64 19.86
CA LEU A 375 18.49 -17.29 20.45
C LEU A 375 18.58 -18.82 20.44
N LEU A 376 19.14 -19.39 19.38
CA LEU A 376 19.26 -20.83 19.24
C LEU A 376 20.44 -21.41 20.03
N ALA A 377 21.52 -20.64 20.25
CA ALA A 377 22.63 -21.06 21.10
C ALA A 377 22.19 -21.24 22.57
N THR A 378 21.23 -20.43 23.04
CA THR A 378 20.58 -20.58 24.35
C THR A 378 19.48 -21.65 24.38
N SER A 379 19.04 -22.17 23.24
CA SER A 379 18.05 -23.26 23.18
C SER A 379 18.69 -24.65 23.25
N ASP A 380 19.97 -24.77 22.92
CA ASP A 380 20.73 -26.02 22.99
C ASP A 380 21.37 -26.23 24.39
N SER A 381 21.23 -25.29 25.34
CA SER A 381 21.87 -25.33 26.67
C SER A 381 21.00 -25.85 27.83
N ASP A 382 19.66 -25.67 27.78
CA ASP A 382 18.81 -25.84 28.96
C ASP A 382 17.66 -26.85 28.79
N SER A 383 17.76 -27.95 29.52
CA SER A 383 16.71 -28.94 29.63
C SER A 383 15.90 -28.78 30.94
N LYS A 384 14.80 -27.99 30.92
CA LYS A 384 13.54 -28.30 31.65
C LYS A 384 12.40 -27.27 31.52
N SER A 385 11.20 -27.81 31.24
CA SER A 385 9.85 -27.41 31.70
C SER A 385 9.36 -25.95 31.59
N LEU A 386 8.45 -25.75 30.63
CA LEU A 386 7.04 -25.31 30.80
C LEU A 386 6.67 -23.93 31.38
N ASP A 387 5.71 -23.32 30.67
CA ASP A 387 4.61 -22.47 31.12
C ASP A 387 4.89 -21.14 31.86
N SER A 388 4.98 -20.06 31.08
CA SER A 388 4.41 -18.76 31.47
C SER A 388 3.66 -18.11 30.30
N ASP A 389 2.34 -17.92 30.46
CA ASP A 389 1.47 -17.20 29.51
C ASP A 389 1.60 -15.68 29.73
N ASP A 390 2.76 -15.12 29.37
CA ASP A 390 3.10 -13.73 29.66
C ASP A 390 2.97 -12.85 28.41
N SER A 391 1.80 -12.20 28.28
CA SER A 391 1.47 -11.33 27.15
C SER A 391 2.17 -9.97 27.25
N GLN A 392 3.50 -9.96 27.22
CA GLN A 392 4.28 -8.72 27.36
C GLN A 392 4.17 -7.84 26.11
N ASP A 393 3.52 -6.70 26.34
CA ASP A 393 3.35 -5.58 25.43
C ASP A 393 4.67 -5.14 24.78
N TYR A 394 4.76 -5.25 23.45
CA TYR A 394 5.91 -4.80 22.64
C TYR A 394 6.03 -3.27 22.66
N ASN A 395 6.50 -2.77 23.80
CA ASN A 395 6.71 -1.35 24.06
C ASN A 395 7.82 -0.75 23.21
N GLU A 396 7.83 0.57 23.16
CA GLU A 396 8.59 1.39 22.22
C GLU A 396 10.11 1.17 22.31
N VAL A 397 10.64 0.28 21.46
CA VAL A 397 12.09 0.26 21.16
C VAL A 397 12.44 1.58 20.48
N ARG A 398 13.01 2.50 21.27
CA ARG A 398 13.23 3.91 20.93
C ARG A 398 14.12 4.06 19.69
N PHE A 399 13.53 4.46 18.57
CA PHE A 399 14.26 5.09 17.48
C PHE A 399 14.60 6.55 17.85
N VAL A 400 15.58 6.69 18.77
CA VAL A 400 16.25 7.96 19.07
C VAL A 400 17.76 7.71 19.05
N ARG A 401 18.34 7.86 17.86
CA ARG A 401 19.68 8.44 17.73
C ARG A 401 19.50 9.80 17.10
N ASN A 402 20.23 10.78 17.62
CA ASN A 402 20.12 12.17 17.18
C ASN A 402 20.60 12.26 15.73
N ILE A 403 19.80 12.85 14.85
CA ILE A 403 20.36 13.67 13.78
C ILE A 403 20.58 15.02 14.46
N GLU A 404 21.83 15.29 14.82
CA GLU A 404 22.20 16.61 15.29
C GLU A 404 21.99 17.60 14.14
N LEU A 405 21.24 18.67 14.43
CA LEU A 405 21.16 19.81 13.53
C LEU A 405 22.51 20.52 13.62
N SER A 406 23.34 20.37 12.58
CA SER A 406 24.39 21.34 12.31
C SER A 406 23.71 22.65 11.90
N GLU A 407 23.56 23.57 12.85
CA GLU A 407 23.06 24.91 12.60
C GLU A 407 24.11 25.73 11.85
N GLU A 408 23.80 26.14 10.61
CA GLU A 408 24.30 27.35 9.93
C GLU A 408 23.36 27.69 8.74
#